data_AF-A0A6P5J4Q8-F1
#
_entry.id   AF-A0A6P5J4Q8-F1
#
_cell.length_a   1.000
_cell.length_b   1.000
_cell.length_c   1.000
_cell.angle_alpha   90.00
_cell.angle_beta   90.00
_cell.angle_gamma   90.00
#
_symmetry.space_group_name_H-M   'P 1'
#
loop_
_entity.id
_entity.type
_entity.pdbx_description
1 polymer ?
#
loop_
_entity_poly.entity_id
_entity_poly.type
_entity_poly.pdbx_seq_one_letter_code
_entity_poly.pdbx_strand_id
1 'polypeptide(L)'
;MVCTGALSCSASAFVKGRLVKKMKILLLKDPKDDHSGQDPYVQELGSHGFEATLIPVLSFEFLSLQSFSKKLSHPEAYGGLIFTSPRAVEAVELCLERDNKLEVWKKSLKEKWHVKPAYVVGQATACLVRKIGLATEGEKCGNGEKLAEYICSRLALLALWHLLERVCGCLHTPFPTGLGAP
;
A
#
# COMPACT_ATOMS: atom_id res chain seq x y z
N MET A 1 10.08 -17.04 -75.03
CA MET A 1 11.17 -18.02 -75.00
C MET A 1 11.46 -18.33 -73.53
N VAL A 2 11.01 -19.52 -73.08
CA VAL A 2 11.55 -20.36 -71.99
C VAL A 2 11.67 -19.68 -70.60
N CYS A 3 10.72 -19.85 -69.67
CA CYS A 3 10.59 -20.95 -68.67
C CYS A 3 11.86 -21.23 -67.83
N THR A 4 11.77 -21.06 -66.49
CA THR A 4 12.26 -21.94 -65.39
C THR A 4 12.26 -21.13 -64.09
N GLY A 5 11.39 -21.40 -63.10
CA GLY A 5 11.63 -22.35 -62.00
C GLY A 5 12.01 -21.56 -60.72
N ALA A 6 11.51 -21.78 -59.51
CA ALA A 6 10.88 -22.93 -58.91
C ALA A 6 9.90 -22.49 -57.80
N LEU A 7 8.77 -23.20 -57.71
CA LEU A 7 7.96 -23.27 -56.50
C LEU A 7 8.79 -24.00 -55.43
N SER A 8 9.02 -23.37 -54.28
CA SER A 8 9.30 -24.15 -53.06
C SER A 8 8.00 -24.27 -52.26
N CYS A 9 7.33 -25.40 -52.45
CA CYS A 9 6.47 -25.95 -51.42
C CYS A 9 7.30 -26.15 -50.15
N SER A 10 6.88 -25.55 -49.03
CA SER A 10 7.13 -26.18 -47.73
C SER A 10 5.77 -26.60 -47.18
N ALA A 11 5.58 -27.92 -47.19
CA ALA A 11 4.38 -28.60 -46.74
C ALA A 11 4.50 -28.98 -45.26
N SER A 12 3.32 -29.03 -44.62
CA SER A 12 3.03 -29.64 -43.31
C SER A 12 3.51 -28.87 -42.06
N ALA A 13 2.66 -28.64 -41.06
CA ALA A 13 1.70 -29.60 -40.55
C ALA A 13 0.29 -28.99 -40.37
N PHE A 14 -0.65 -29.47 -41.19
CA PHE A 14 -2.07 -29.44 -40.85
C PHE A 14 -2.32 -30.52 -39.79
N VAL A 15 -2.10 -30.17 -38.52
CA VAL A 15 -2.55 -31.00 -37.41
C VAL A 15 -4.06 -30.83 -37.32
N LYS A 16 -4.81 -31.90 -37.62
CA LYS A 16 -6.20 -32.08 -37.18
C LYS A 16 -6.21 -32.00 -35.65
N GLY A 17 -6.38 -30.80 -35.12
CA GLY A 17 -6.44 -30.52 -33.70
C GLY A 17 -7.79 -29.91 -33.37
N ARG A 18 -8.58 -30.62 -32.58
CA ARG A 18 -9.78 -30.11 -31.89
C ARG A 18 -9.52 -28.66 -31.46
N LEU A 19 -10.34 -27.70 -31.89
CA LEU A 19 -10.30 -26.34 -31.39
C LEU A 19 -10.58 -26.42 -29.88
N VAL A 20 -9.53 -26.50 -29.07
CA VAL A 20 -9.67 -26.53 -27.62
C VAL A 20 -10.14 -25.13 -27.27
N LYS A 21 -11.44 -25.00 -27.01
CA LYS A 21 -12.05 -23.76 -26.55
C LYS A 21 -11.31 -23.35 -25.27
N LYS A 22 -10.42 -22.38 -25.37
CA LYS A 22 -9.77 -21.80 -24.19
C LYS A 22 -10.87 -21.26 -23.29
N MET A 23 -10.86 -21.66 -22.03
CA MET A 23 -11.81 -21.12 -21.06
C MET A 23 -11.49 -19.63 -20.87
N LYS A 24 -12.52 -18.81 -21.01
CA LYS A 24 -12.43 -17.36 -20.86
C LYS A 24 -12.71 -16.99 -19.40
N ILE A 25 -11.88 -16.14 -18.83
CA ILE A 25 -11.98 -15.67 -17.45
C ILE A 25 -12.10 -14.15 -17.48
N LEU A 26 -13.07 -13.62 -16.74
CA LEU A 26 -13.24 -12.18 -16.55
C LEU A 26 -12.75 -11.79 -15.16
N LEU A 27 -11.76 -10.90 -15.11
CA LEU A 27 -11.20 -10.37 -13.88
C LEU A 27 -11.81 -8.99 -13.60
N LEU A 28 -12.56 -8.88 -12.52
CA LEU A 28 -13.17 -7.63 -12.07
C LEU A 28 -12.37 -7.08 -10.88
N LYS A 29 -11.22 -6.46 -11.17
CA LYS A 29 -10.31 -5.93 -10.15
C LYS A 29 -9.64 -4.67 -10.66
N ASP A 30 -9.10 -3.90 -9.73
CA ASP A 30 -8.25 -2.78 -10.09
C ASP A 30 -6.94 -3.30 -10.68
N PRO A 31 -6.47 -2.73 -11.80
CA PRO A 31 -5.15 -3.05 -12.33
C PRO A 31 -4.09 -2.73 -11.27
N LYS A 32 -3.01 -3.50 -11.27
CA LYS A 32 -1.89 -3.25 -10.37
C LYS A 32 -1.28 -1.88 -10.68
N ASP A 33 -0.95 -1.10 -9.66
CA ASP A 33 -0.30 0.23 -9.82
C ASP A 33 1.19 0.13 -10.14
N ASP A 34 1.78 -1.07 -10.07
CA ASP A 34 3.19 -1.29 -10.34
C ASP A 34 3.44 -1.27 -11.86
N HIS A 35 4.40 -0.46 -12.34
CA HIS A 35 4.79 -0.38 -13.76
C HIS A 35 5.36 -1.69 -14.38
N SER A 36 5.15 -2.84 -13.74
CA SER A 36 5.78 -4.13 -14.03
C SER A 36 5.00 -4.98 -15.05
N GLY A 37 4.63 -4.41 -16.19
CA GLY A 37 4.06 -5.17 -17.32
C GLY A 37 2.63 -5.66 -17.13
N GLN A 38 2.39 -6.94 -17.42
CA GLN A 38 1.05 -7.55 -17.45
C GLN A 38 0.58 -7.91 -16.03
N ASP A 39 -0.74 -7.81 -15.76
CA ASP A 39 -1.30 -8.13 -14.45
C ASP A 39 -0.98 -9.59 -14.04
N PRO A 40 -0.54 -9.85 -12.78
CA PRO A 40 -0.13 -11.19 -12.35
C PRO A 40 -1.19 -12.26 -12.56
N TYR A 41 -2.48 -11.93 -12.40
CA TYR A 41 -3.57 -12.88 -12.66
C TYR A 41 -3.67 -13.18 -14.15
N VAL A 42 -3.55 -12.17 -15.01
CA VAL A 42 -3.61 -12.36 -16.46
C VAL A 42 -2.41 -13.20 -16.93
N GLN A 43 -1.22 -12.93 -16.39
CA GLN A 43 0.00 -13.69 -16.69
C GLN A 43 -0.12 -15.16 -16.25
N GLU A 44 -0.55 -15.41 -15.02
CA GLU A 44 -0.65 -16.76 -14.46
C GLU A 44 -1.78 -17.58 -15.10
N LEU A 45 -2.92 -16.95 -15.39
CA LEU A 45 -4.00 -17.61 -16.12
C LEU A 45 -3.58 -17.91 -17.57
N GLY A 46 -2.85 -16.99 -18.20
CA GLY A 46 -2.29 -17.18 -19.54
C GLY A 46 -1.30 -18.34 -19.61
N SER A 47 -0.43 -18.49 -18.60
CA SER A 47 0.53 -19.61 -18.51
C SER A 47 -0.14 -20.98 -18.40
N HIS A 48 -1.36 -21.01 -17.83
CA HIS A 48 -2.20 -22.21 -17.70
C HIS A 48 -3.19 -22.40 -18.87
N GLY A 49 -3.07 -21.63 -19.95
CA GLY A 49 -3.87 -21.79 -21.16
C GLY A 49 -5.26 -21.14 -21.12
N PHE A 50 -5.56 -20.33 -20.10
CA PHE A 50 -6.80 -19.55 -20.01
C PHE A 50 -6.68 -18.22 -20.77
N GLU A 51 -7.82 -17.72 -21.24
CA GLU A 51 -7.93 -16.39 -21.82
C GLU A 51 -8.53 -15.44 -20.78
N ALA A 52 -7.69 -14.61 -20.14
CA ALA A 52 -8.13 -13.69 -19.09
C ALA A 52 -8.29 -12.26 -19.62
N THR A 53 -9.45 -11.66 -19.37
CA THR A 53 -9.75 -10.25 -19.66
C THR A 53 -9.95 -9.49 -18.35
N LEU A 54 -9.21 -8.40 -18.14
CA LEU A 54 -9.34 -7.55 -16.96
C LEU A 54 -10.23 -6.35 -17.25
N ILE A 55 -11.24 -6.15 -16.41
CA ILE A 55 -12.08 -4.95 -16.39
C ILE A 55 -11.89 -4.25 -15.04
N PRO A 56 -11.37 -3.02 -15.02
CA PRO A 56 -11.33 -2.21 -13.80
C PRO A 56 -12.75 -1.86 -13.38
N VAL A 57 -13.07 -2.10 -12.10
CA VAL A 57 -14.42 -1.86 -11.55
C VAL A 57 -14.44 -0.77 -10.48
N LEU A 58 -13.28 -0.33 -9.99
CA LEU A 58 -13.17 0.82 -9.10
C LEU A 58 -12.35 1.93 -9.78
N SER A 59 -12.67 3.16 -9.39
CA SER A 59 -11.90 4.35 -9.66
C SER A 59 -11.95 5.22 -8.41
N PHE A 60 -10.88 5.94 -8.15
CA PHE A 60 -10.79 6.82 -7.00
C PHE A 60 -10.23 8.18 -7.43
N GLU A 61 -10.60 9.20 -6.67
CA GLU A 61 -10.09 10.56 -6.84
C GLU A 61 -9.60 11.09 -5.50
N PHE A 62 -8.50 11.82 -5.54
CA PHE A 62 -7.97 12.49 -4.35
C PHE A 62 -8.63 13.84 -4.14
N LEU A 63 -9.39 13.95 -3.07
CA LEU A 63 -10.13 15.16 -2.71
C LEU A 63 -9.40 15.97 -1.64
N SER A 64 -9.61 17.29 -1.66
CA SER A 64 -9.20 18.21 -0.59
C SER A 64 -7.70 18.19 -0.24
N LEU A 65 -6.82 17.89 -1.20
CA LEU A 65 -5.37 17.76 -0.97
C LEU A 65 -4.72 19.01 -0.34
N GLN A 66 -5.18 20.22 -0.68
CA GLN A 66 -4.68 21.47 -0.08
C GLN A 66 -4.99 21.55 1.42
N SER A 67 -6.22 21.21 1.81
CA SER A 67 -6.64 21.17 3.21
C SER A 67 -5.85 20.10 3.98
N PHE A 68 -5.62 18.96 3.33
CA PHE A 68 -4.83 17.88 3.91
C PHE A 68 -3.37 18.29 4.14
N SER A 69 -2.72 18.88 3.15
CA SER A 69 -1.38 19.44 3.26
C SER A 69 -1.28 20.50 4.36
N LYS A 70 -2.27 21.38 4.49
CA LYS A 70 -2.34 22.36 5.58
C LYS A 70 -2.35 21.67 6.94
N LYS A 71 -3.19 20.65 7.14
CA LYS A 71 -3.23 19.89 8.39
C LYS A 71 -1.92 19.14 8.67
N LEU A 72 -1.33 18.52 7.64
CA LEU A 72 -0.06 17.81 7.74
C LEU A 72 1.12 18.73 8.11
N SER A 73 1.01 20.04 7.82
CA SER A 73 2.01 21.04 8.17
C SER A 73 1.99 21.45 9.66
N HIS A 74 0.98 21.02 10.43
CA HIS A 74 0.77 21.40 11.83
C HIS A 74 0.74 20.17 12.75
N PRO A 75 1.84 19.40 12.86
CA PRO A 75 1.92 18.19 13.69
C PRO A 75 1.61 18.42 15.17
N GLU A 76 1.82 19.62 15.68
CA GLU A 76 1.50 20.03 17.05
C GLU A 76 0.01 19.93 17.39
N ALA A 77 -0.87 20.03 16.39
CA ALA A 77 -2.31 19.92 16.59
C ALA A 77 -2.82 18.47 16.68
N TYR A 78 -1.95 17.47 16.47
CA TYR A 78 -2.36 16.06 16.38
C TYR A 78 -1.48 15.15 17.24
N GLY A 79 -2.10 14.09 17.78
CA GLY A 79 -1.40 13.06 18.56
C GLY A 79 -0.68 12.00 17.71
N GLY A 80 -1.03 11.87 16.43
CA GLY A 80 -0.50 10.83 15.54
C GLY A 80 -1.26 10.76 14.21
N LEU A 81 -0.94 9.75 13.41
CA LEU A 81 -1.57 9.48 12.11
C LEU A 81 -2.17 8.07 12.07
N ILE A 82 -3.20 7.88 11.25
CA ILE A 82 -3.81 6.57 10.98
C ILE A 82 -3.96 6.41 9.47
N PHE A 83 -3.40 5.34 8.92
CA PHE A 83 -3.51 4.98 7.50
C PHE A 83 -4.17 3.61 7.36
N THR A 84 -5.42 3.58 6.89
CA THR A 84 -6.16 2.32 6.68
C THR A 84 -6.13 1.85 5.22
N SER A 85 -5.52 2.63 4.32
CA SER A 85 -5.46 2.34 2.89
C SER A 85 -4.14 2.86 2.28
N PRO A 86 -3.51 2.12 1.35
CA PRO A 86 -2.37 2.61 0.57
C PRO A 86 -2.64 3.96 -0.11
N ARG A 87 -3.87 4.17 -0.59
CA ARG A 87 -4.31 5.41 -1.24
C ARG A 87 -4.18 6.62 -0.31
N ALA A 88 -4.39 6.46 1.00
CA ALA A 88 -4.20 7.56 1.94
C ALA A 88 -2.73 8.00 2.03
N VAL A 89 -1.78 7.10 1.80
CA VAL A 89 -0.34 7.42 1.77
C VAL A 89 0.03 8.10 0.45
N GLU A 90 -0.50 7.61 -0.67
CA GLU A 90 -0.35 8.27 -1.97
C GLU A 90 -0.89 9.71 -1.93
N ALA A 91 -2.00 9.95 -1.23
CA ALA A 91 -2.54 11.29 -1.02
C ALA A 91 -1.57 12.21 -0.25
N VAL A 92 -0.78 11.65 0.68
CA VAL A 92 0.28 12.41 1.39
C VAL A 92 1.34 12.83 0.40
N GLU A 93 1.88 11.91 -0.38
CA GLU A 93 2.91 12.20 -1.38
C GLU A 93 2.41 13.26 -2.38
N LEU A 94 1.21 13.06 -2.93
CA LEU A 94 0.61 13.99 -3.90
C LEU A 94 0.37 15.40 -3.32
N CYS A 95 -0.07 15.53 -2.07
CA CYS A 95 -0.27 16.86 -1.48
C CYS A 95 1.05 17.56 -1.14
N LEU A 96 2.10 16.80 -0.78
CA LEU A 96 3.43 17.35 -0.54
C LEU A 96 4.09 17.83 -1.84
N GLU A 97 3.88 17.10 -2.94
CA GLU A 97 4.36 17.48 -4.27
C GLU A 97 3.63 18.73 -4.79
N ARG A 98 2.28 18.73 -4.78
CA ARG A 98 1.49 19.86 -5.33
C ARG A 98 1.74 21.18 -4.63
N ASP A 99 1.97 21.16 -3.33
CA ASP A 99 2.18 22.39 -2.55
C ASP A 99 3.68 22.79 -2.45
N ASN A 100 4.58 22.16 -3.21
CA ASN A 100 6.03 22.34 -3.12
C ASN A 100 6.58 22.17 -1.69
N LYS A 101 5.92 21.34 -0.87
CA LYS A 101 6.27 21.10 0.53
C LYS A 101 7.17 19.90 0.73
N LEU A 102 7.57 19.22 -0.35
CA LEU A 102 8.46 18.06 -0.27
C LEU A 102 9.77 18.38 0.47
N GLU A 103 10.35 19.55 0.22
CA GLU A 103 11.58 19.97 0.90
C GLU A 103 11.33 20.35 2.37
N VAL A 104 10.19 20.97 2.68
CA VAL A 104 9.78 21.25 4.07
C VAL A 104 9.53 19.95 4.85
N TRP A 105 8.96 18.95 4.17
CA TRP A 105 8.76 17.60 4.69
C TRP A 105 10.08 16.96 5.08
N LYS A 106 11.00 16.83 4.12
CA LYS A 106 12.31 16.22 4.33
C LYS A 106 13.13 16.94 5.40
N LYS A 107 13.07 18.28 5.44
CA LYS A 107 13.89 19.09 6.34
C LYS A 107 13.38 19.14 7.77
N SER A 108 12.06 19.08 8.00
CA SER A 108 11.52 19.34 9.34
C SER A 108 10.25 18.59 9.71
N LEU A 109 9.25 18.52 8.82
CA LEU A 109 7.95 17.94 9.21
C LEU A 109 8.05 16.43 9.44
N LYS A 110 8.85 15.72 8.64
CA LYS A 110 9.06 14.28 8.78
C LYS A 110 9.50 13.92 10.20
N GLU A 111 10.49 14.63 10.76
CA GLU A 111 10.99 14.36 12.12
C GLU A 111 9.92 14.64 13.19
N LYS A 112 9.17 15.74 13.04
CA LYS A 112 8.06 16.09 13.94
C LYS A 112 6.93 15.06 13.92
N TRP A 113 6.68 14.43 12.78
CA TRP A 113 5.73 13.33 12.66
C TRP A 113 6.33 12.00 13.10
N HIS A 114 7.63 11.78 12.93
CA HIS A 114 8.32 10.55 13.29
C HIS A 114 8.30 10.28 14.81
N VAL A 115 8.32 11.33 15.63
CA VAL A 115 8.18 11.20 17.10
C VAL A 115 6.75 10.90 17.55
N LYS A 116 5.78 10.85 16.63
CA LYS A 116 4.38 10.53 16.90
C LYS A 116 4.04 9.15 16.33
N PRO A 117 3.10 8.43 16.94
CA PRO A 117 2.66 7.15 16.40
C PRO A 117 1.97 7.31 15.04
N ALA A 118 2.35 6.47 14.08
CA ALA A 118 1.61 6.27 12.84
C ALA A 118 1.06 4.84 12.82
N TYR A 119 -0.26 4.72 12.93
CA TYR A 119 -0.96 3.45 12.93
C TYR A 119 -1.39 3.08 11.51
N VAL A 120 -1.26 1.80 11.15
CA VAL A 120 -1.56 1.33 9.80
C VAL A 120 -2.38 0.04 9.81
N VAL A 121 -3.18 -0.17 8.77
CA VAL A 121 -3.82 -1.47 8.50
C VAL A 121 -3.12 -2.12 7.31
N GLY A 122 -2.56 -3.31 7.51
CA GLY A 122 -2.00 -4.14 6.45
C GLY A 122 -0.58 -3.77 6.02
N GLN A 123 0.12 -4.79 5.52
CA GLN A 123 1.54 -4.69 5.17
C GLN A 123 1.80 -3.73 3.99
N ALA A 124 0.90 -3.70 3.00
CA ALA A 124 1.04 -2.84 1.83
C ALA A 124 1.07 -1.36 2.23
N THR A 125 0.15 -0.93 3.09
CA THR A 125 0.11 0.43 3.63
C THR A 125 1.32 0.72 4.49
N ALA A 126 1.72 -0.22 5.35
CA ALA A 126 2.92 -0.08 6.19
C ALA A 126 4.18 0.18 5.35
N CYS A 127 4.35 -0.56 4.25
CA CYS A 127 5.46 -0.37 3.33
C CYS A 127 5.50 1.04 2.72
N LEU A 128 4.36 1.60 2.32
CA LEU A 128 4.31 2.97 1.79
C LEU A 128 4.58 4.01 2.87
N VAL A 129 4.02 3.85 4.08
CA VAL A 129 4.25 4.78 5.20
C VAL A 129 5.73 4.82 5.60
N ARG A 130 6.43 3.68 5.52
CA ARG A 130 7.89 3.63 5.74
C ARG A 130 8.67 4.35 4.65
N LYS A 131 8.22 4.32 3.38
CA LYS A 131 8.86 5.05 2.28
C LYS A 131 8.80 6.57 2.49
N ILE A 132 7.70 7.10 3.02
CA ILE A 132 7.61 8.52 3.39
C ILE A 132 8.38 8.86 4.68
N GLY A 133 8.94 7.84 5.36
CA GLY A 133 9.89 7.98 6.44
C GLY A 133 9.30 7.95 7.86
N LEU A 134 8.11 7.39 8.02
CA LEU A 134 7.46 7.22 9.32
C LEU A 134 7.55 5.77 9.79
N ALA A 135 7.71 5.58 11.10
CA ALA A 135 7.62 4.26 11.72
C ALA A 135 6.15 3.85 11.87
N THR A 136 5.84 2.57 11.65
CA THR A 136 4.46 2.06 11.62
C THR A 136 4.18 1.11 12.78
N GLU A 137 2.95 1.15 13.26
CA GLU A 137 2.41 0.21 14.24
C GLU A 137 1.04 -0.33 13.76
N GLY A 138 0.68 -1.56 14.14
CA GLY A 138 -0.66 -2.11 13.87
C GLY A 138 -0.86 -2.79 12.51
N GLU A 139 0.17 -2.93 11.68
CA GLU A 139 0.09 -3.60 10.37
C GLU A 139 -0.45 -5.05 10.43
N LYS A 140 -0.21 -5.74 11.56
CA LYS A 140 -0.70 -7.10 11.85
C LYS A 140 -2.18 -7.15 12.29
N CYS A 141 -2.83 -6.01 12.57
CA CYS A 141 -4.24 -5.98 13.01
C CYS A 141 -5.21 -6.46 11.93
N GLY A 142 -4.84 -6.34 10.65
CA GLY A 142 -5.60 -6.86 9.51
C GLY A 142 -6.85 -6.05 9.12
N ASN A 143 -7.54 -5.40 10.07
CA ASN A 143 -8.67 -4.51 9.80
C ASN A 143 -8.71 -3.30 10.74
N GLY A 144 -9.62 -2.36 10.45
CA GLY A 144 -9.78 -1.12 11.22
C GLY A 144 -10.32 -1.32 12.64
N GLU A 145 -11.17 -2.32 12.86
CA GLU A 145 -11.75 -2.62 14.18
C GLU A 145 -10.68 -3.07 15.16
N LYS A 146 -9.88 -4.08 14.77
CA LYS A 146 -8.75 -4.57 15.56
C LYS A 146 -7.67 -3.51 15.76
N LEU A 147 -7.48 -2.62 14.78
CA LEU A 147 -6.58 -1.49 14.93
C LEU A 147 -7.10 -0.51 16.00
N ALA A 148 -8.39 -0.21 16.01
CA ALA A 148 -9.00 0.65 17.02
C ALA A 148 -8.85 0.06 18.43
N GLU A 149 -9.10 -1.25 18.60
CA GLU A 149 -8.89 -1.96 19.87
C GLU A 149 -7.42 -1.88 20.33
N TYR A 150 -6.48 -2.09 19.42
CA TYR A 150 -5.04 -1.97 19.68
C TYR A 150 -4.67 -0.56 20.15
N ILE A 151 -5.16 0.48 19.46
CA ILE A 151 -4.89 1.88 19.82
C ILE A 151 -5.46 2.18 21.20
N CYS A 152 -6.72 1.83 21.48
CA CYS A 152 -7.37 2.08 22.77
C CYS A 152 -6.64 1.38 23.92
N SER A 153 -6.25 0.11 23.73
CA SER A 153 -5.51 -0.66 24.73
C SER A 153 -4.16 -0.03 25.04
N ARG A 154 -3.44 0.43 24.01
CA ARG A 154 -2.15 1.10 24.16
C ARG A 154 -2.27 2.45 24.88
N LEU A 155 -3.28 3.25 24.54
CA LEU A 155 -3.51 4.53 25.20
C LEU A 155 -3.90 4.34 26.67
N ALA A 156 -4.70 3.33 26.99
CA ALA A 156 -5.02 2.98 28.38
C ALA A 156 -3.76 2.60 29.18
N LEU A 157 -2.85 1.82 28.59
CA LEU A 157 -1.57 1.47 29.21
C LEU A 157 -0.67 2.69 29.45
N LEU A 158 -0.62 3.63 28.50
CA LEU A 158 0.13 4.88 28.67
C LEU A 158 -0.44 5.74 29.81
N ALA A 159 -1.77 5.84 29.90
CA ALA A 159 -2.42 6.56 30.99
C ALA A 159 -2.14 5.90 32.35
N LEU A 160 -2.18 4.57 32.42
CA LEU A 160 -1.86 3.82 33.63
C LEU A 160 -0.39 3.99 34.02
N TRP A 161 0.53 3.96 33.06
CA TRP A 161 1.96 4.20 33.27
C TRP A 161 2.20 5.58 33.90
N HIS A 162 1.63 6.65 33.33
CA HIS A 162 1.77 7.99 33.88
C HIS A 162 1.15 8.15 35.28
N LEU A 163 0.08 7.41 35.58
CA LEU A 163 -0.49 7.36 36.92
C LEU A 163 0.47 6.66 37.90
N LEU A 164 1.07 5.55 37.50
CA LEU A 164 2.04 4.81 38.31
C LEU A 164 3.32 5.63 38.56
N GLU A 165 3.84 6.36 37.58
CA GLU A 165 4.97 7.28 37.78
C GLU A 165 4.65 8.35 38.83
N ARG A 166 3.43 8.91 38.80
CA ARG A 166 2.97 9.91 39.77
C ARG A 166 2.77 9.33 41.18
N VAL A 167 2.33 8.08 41.29
CA VAL A 167 2.10 7.41 42.57
C VAL A 167 3.40 6.88 43.18
N CYS A 168 4.32 6.35 42.36
CA CYS A 168 5.54 5.70 42.85
C CYS A 168 6.75 6.63 42.98
N GLY A 169 6.73 7.85 42.43
CA GLY A 169 7.70 8.92 42.69
C GLY A 169 9.17 8.70 42.27
N CYS A 170 9.63 7.46 42.07
CA CYS A 170 11.03 7.10 41.88
C CYS A 170 11.17 5.70 41.24
N LEU A 171 10.83 5.51 39.96
CA LEU A 171 11.36 4.38 39.19
C LEU A 171 11.69 4.87 37.77
N HIS A 172 12.95 5.25 37.55
CA HIS A 172 13.54 5.34 36.21
C HIS A 172 13.67 3.93 35.64
N THR A 173 12.57 3.35 35.18
CA THR A 173 12.60 2.16 34.32
C THR A 173 12.20 2.59 32.92
N PRO A 174 13.03 2.37 31.89
CA PRO A 174 12.70 2.77 30.53
C PRO A 174 11.41 2.05 30.08
N PHE A 175 10.56 2.79 29.39
CA PHE A 175 9.35 2.28 28.74
C PHE A 175 9.71 1.02 27.91
N PRO A 176 8.95 -0.08 27.98
CA PRO A 176 9.20 -1.24 27.13
C PRO A 176 8.82 -0.88 25.69
N THR A 177 9.80 -0.38 24.92
CA THR A 177 9.66 -0.05 23.49
C THR A 177 9.67 -1.29 22.59
N GLY A 178 9.58 -2.48 23.15
CA GLY A 178 9.67 -3.74 22.41
C GLY A 178 8.75 -4.81 22.97
N LEU A 179 7.46 -4.73 22.68
CA LEU A 179 6.68 -5.95 22.45
C LEU A 179 7.04 -6.43 21.03
N GLY A 180 8.19 -7.10 20.95
CA GLY A 180 8.49 -7.97 19.82
C GLY A 180 7.36 -9.01 19.74
N ALA A 181 6.55 -8.89 18.71
CA ALA A 181 5.61 -9.95 18.37
C ALA A 181 6.40 -11.19 17.90
N PRO A 182 5.94 -12.41 18.23
CA PRO A 182 6.46 -13.62 17.60
C PRO A 182 6.27 -13.59 16.07
#